data_AF-A0A7J5EYI1-F1
#
_entry.id   AF-A0A7J5EYI1-F1
#
_cell.length_a   1.000
_cell.length_b   1.000
_cell.length_c   1.000
_cell.angle_alpha   90.00
_cell.angle_beta   90.00
_cell.angle_gamma   90.00
#
_symmetry.space_group_name_H-M   'P 1'
#
loop_
_entity.id
_entity.type
_entity.pdbx_description
1 polymer ?
#
loop_
_entity_poly.entity_id
_entity_poly.type
_entity_poly.pdbx_seq_one_letter_code
_entity_poly.pdbx_strand_id
1 'polypeptide(L)'
;MSLEAALNRALSIRLNLQITLSRLPIVEEWMDIHLDRWLEHVPTPPEMPMGYVVSYLAMLGSDLKRMWWGAWGDPAGMVPKMADYLKLCNIAKSDAAILDAMGEKLEPRLVGSWVGVWGGKVTTGWHFMDPKSWEHVEPLFGTHEAKFKIKKWVHDRNIERVERFSQSIGENAYSEIELAEPGDDVNAQVEAMNEGFKHFAGAELPPSVLETLRGAPTAGFGLAVRVRSGQITRVAAIVPGMPMDVLANLCKDMKVGYDAGLEPLVNMLAVEGVSKVEIGRAGEKGGVDVYIEPTQSAQKPRPGAPPEPPSQAN
;
A
#
# COMPACT_ATOMS: atom_id res chain seq x y z
N MET A 1 -1.65 23.54 -8.55
CA MET A 1 -0.32 23.53 -7.91
C MET A 1 0.70 24.09 -8.90
N SER A 2 1.62 24.98 -8.50
CA SER A 2 2.65 25.48 -9.41
C SER A 2 3.71 24.42 -9.71
N LEU A 3 4.41 24.52 -10.85
CA LEU A 3 5.49 23.60 -11.21
C LEU A 3 6.62 23.61 -10.15
N GLU A 4 6.96 24.79 -9.63
CA GLU A 4 7.95 24.94 -8.57
C GLU A 4 7.55 24.19 -7.28
N ALA A 5 6.29 24.32 -6.85
CA ALA A 5 5.79 23.59 -5.68
C ALA A 5 5.82 22.06 -5.90
N ALA A 6 5.48 21.60 -7.11
CA ALA A 6 5.55 20.18 -7.45
C ALA A 6 7.01 19.67 -7.50
N LEU A 7 7.96 20.47 -7.99
CA LEU A 7 9.38 20.13 -8.00
C LEU A 7 9.97 20.06 -6.58
N ASN A 8 9.67 21.04 -5.73
CA ASN A 8 10.09 21.05 -4.33
C ASN A 8 9.53 19.83 -3.58
N ARG A 9 8.26 19.46 -3.86
CA ARG A 9 7.66 18.23 -3.33
C ARG A 9 8.43 16.98 -3.77
N ALA A 10 8.75 16.86 -5.07
CA ALA A 10 9.50 15.72 -5.58
C ALA A 10 10.90 15.61 -4.96
N LEU A 11 11.61 16.73 -4.81
CA LEU A 11 12.92 16.77 -4.14
C LEU A 11 12.83 16.35 -2.66
N SER A 12 11.81 16.82 -1.94
CA SER A 12 11.56 16.42 -0.56
C SER A 12 11.33 14.92 -0.43
N ILE A 13 10.64 14.29 -1.37
CA ILE A 13 10.45 12.84 -1.38
C ILE A 13 11.77 12.10 -1.54
N ARG A 14 12.64 12.56 -2.45
CA ARG A 14 13.96 11.95 -2.64
C ARG A 14 14.77 12.02 -1.35
N LEU A 15 14.74 13.16 -0.66
CA LEU A 15 15.39 13.33 0.64
C LEU A 15 14.80 12.38 1.70
N ASN A 16 13.47 12.26 1.77
CA ASN A 16 12.77 11.38 2.72
C ASN A 16 13.08 9.89 2.49
N LEU A 17 13.24 9.47 1.23
CA LEU A 17 13.72 8.13 0.92
C LEU A 17 15.12 7.93 1.49
N GLN A 18 16.06 8.83 1.17
CA GLN A 18 17.45 8.75 1.64
C GLN A 18 17.57 8.76 3.17
N ILE A 19 16.75 9.59 3.85
CA ILE A 19 16.63 9.58 5.32
C ILE A 19 16.22 8.19 5.82
N THR A 20 15.17 7.60 5.22
CA THR A 20 14.71 6.26 5.58
C THR A 20 15.83 5.23 5.44
N LEU A 21 16.51 5.22 4.29
CA LEU A 21 17.58 4.25 4.01
C LEU A 21 18.73 4.37 5.02
N SER A 22 19.17 5.60 5.32
CA SER A 22 20.27 5.84 6.26
C SER A 22 19.99 5.41 7.71
N ARG A 23 18.72 5.19 8.06
CA ARG A 23 18.29 4.89 9.43
C ARG A 23 17.77 3.47 9.62
N LEU A 24 17.55 2.72 8.55
CA LEU A 24 17.03 1.36 8.62
C LEU A 24 18.17 0.34 8.69
N PRO A 25 18.33 -0.41 9.80
CA PRO A 25 19.40 -1.41 9.93
C PRO A 25 19.32 -2.56 8.91
N ILE A 26 18.17 -2.74 8.26
CA ILE A 26 17.95 -3.77 7.25
C ILE A 26 18.47 -3.39 5.85
N VAL A 27 18.72 -2.11 5.59
CA VAL A 27 19.18 -1.65 4.27
C VAL A 27 20.69 -1.78 4.22
N GLU A 28 21.16 -2.74 3.41
CA GLU A 28 22.57 -2.89 3.07
C GLU A 28 22.92 -2.02 1.85
N GLU A 29 24.17 -1.61 1.72
CA GLU A 29 24.64 -0.69 0.66
C GLU A 29 24.25 -1.14 -0.76
N TRP A 30 24.23 -2.45 -1.04
CA TRP A 30 23.83 -2.96 -2.36
C TRP A 30 22.34 -2.76 -2.67
N MET A 31 21.50 -2.63 -1.64
CA MET A 31 20.05 -2.42 -1.80
C MET A 31 19.74 -1.00 -2.29
N ASP A 32 20.61 -0.03 -2.00
CA ASP A 32 20.45 1.37 -2.41
C ASP A 32 20.30 1.49 -3.93
N ILE A 33 21.04 0.68 -4.69
CA ILE A 33 20.97 0.64 -6.16
C ILE A 33 19.54 0.34 -6.64
N HIS A 34 18.81 -0.55 -5.97
CA HIS A 34 17.45 -0.90 -6.36
C HIS A 34 16.44 0.20 -6.02
N LEU A 35 16.67 0.90 -4.91
CA LEU A 35 15.81 1.95 -4.39
C LEU A 35 15.99 3.25 -5.19
N ASP A 36 17.24 3.62 -5.50
CA ASP A 36 17.55 4.73 -6.39
C ASP A 36 17.03 4.45 -7.80
N ARG A 37 17.23 3.24 -8.32
CA ARG A 37 16.65 2.84 -9.61
C ARG A 37 15.13 2.97 -9.60
N TRP A 38 14.45 2.55 -8.54
CA TRP A 38 13.00 2.72 -8.44
C TRP A 38 12.62 4.21 -8.48
N LEU A 39 13.29 5.04 -7.68
CA LEU A 39 13.03 6.47 -7.58
C LEU A 39 13.28 7.23 -8.89
N GLU A 40 14.31 6.85 -9.66
CA GLU A 40 14.59 7.38 -11.00
C GLU A 40 13.48 7.08 -12.02
N HIS A 41 12.69 6.02 -11.76
CA HIS A 41 11.57 5.61 -12.58
C HIS A 41 10.21 5.95 -11.93
N VAL A 42 10.21 6.90 -11.01
CA VAL A 42 9.00 7.62 -10.64
C VAL A 42 8.97 8.93 -11.43
N PRO A 43 7.90 9.25 -12.17
CA PRO A 43 7.86 10.45 -13.00
C PRO A 43 8.01 11.72 -12.16
N THR A 44 8.80 12.64 -12.70
CA THR A 44 8.93 13.99 -12.18
C THR A 44 7.74 14.85 -12.62
N PRO A 45 7.45 15.98 -11.94
CA PRO A 45 6.31 16.83 -12.30
C PRO A 45 6.21 17.23 -13.79
N PRO A 46 7.31 17.55 -14.51
CA PRO A 46 7.24 17.81 -15.95
C PRO A 46 6.83 16.61 -16.81
N GLU A 47 6.99 15.40 -16.30
CA GLU A 47 6.64 14.14 -16.98
C GLU A 47 5.21 13.69 -16.65
N MET A 48 4.54 14.37 -15.71
CA MET A 48 3.14 14.14 -15.38
C MET A 48 2.23 15.02 -16.24
N PRO A 49 1.01 14.56 -16.57
CA PRO A 49 0.02 15.41 -17.20
C PRO A 49 -0.25 16.68 -16.39
N MET A 50 -0.57 17.78 -17.08
CA MET A 50 -0.86 19.06 -16.44
C MET A 50 -1.96 18.93 -15.38
N GLY A 51 -1.69 19.42 -14.17
CA GLY A 51 -2.61 19.36 -13.03
C GLY A 51 -2.51 18.08 -12.19
N TYR A 52 -1.72 17.09 -12.62
CA TYR A 52 -1.50 15.84 -11.88
C TYR A 52 -0.13 15.84 -11.19
N VAL A 53 -0.06 15.13 -10.07
CA VAL A 53 1.17 14.92 -9.30
C VAL A 53 1.22 13.48 -8.80
N VAL A 54 2.43 13.01 -8.51
CA VAL A 54 2.64 11.68 -7.93
C VAL A 54 2.31 11.70 -6.44
N SER A 55 1.56 10.71 -6.00
CA SER A 55 1.30 10.39 -4.59
C SER A 55 2.30 9.35 -4.10
N TYR A 56 2.66 9.45 -2.83
CA TYR A 56 3.65 8.57 -2.21
C TYR A 56 3.14 8.06 -0.87
N LEU A 57 3.53 6.84 -0.53
CA LEU A 57 3.26 6.23 0.77
C LEU A 57 4.46 5.38 1.14
N ALA A 58 4.91 5.54 2.39
CA ALA A 58 5.93 4.69 2.96
C ALA A 58 5.31 3.82 4.04
N MET A 59 5.73 2.57 4.11
CA MET A 59 5.46 1.66 5.22
C MET A 59 6.76 1.31 5.91
N LEU A 60 6.72 1.32 7.24
CA LEU A 60 7.81 0.92 8.12
C LEU A 60 7.32 -0.16 9.07
N GLY A 61 8.06 -1.25 9.19
CA GLY A 61 7.79 -2.24 10.23
C GLY A 61 8.07 -1.66 11.61
N SER A 62 7.26 -2.03 12.60
CA SER A 62 7.45 -1.62 14.00
C SER A 62 8.85 -1.95 14.55
N ASP A 63 9.48 -3.00 14.03
CA ASP A 63 10.83 -3.45 14.36
C ASP A 63 11.93 -2.87 13.45
N LEU A 64 11.58 -1.97 12.52
CA LEU A 64 12.44 -1.41 11.48
C LEU A 64 13.14 -2.46 10.59
N LYS A 65 12.61 -3.69 10.55
CA LYS A 65 13.11 -4.79 9.70
C LYS A 65 12.25 -4.99 8.45
N ARG A 66 11.38 -4.04 8.14
CA ARG A 66 10.55 -4.02 6.95
C ARG A 66 10.38 -2.58 6.49
N MET A 67 10.44 -2.40 5.19
CA MET A 67 10.15 -1.13 4.53
C MET A 67 9.42 -1.40 3.23
N TRP A 68 8.51 -0.51 2.87
CA TRP A 68 7.93 -0.45 1.54
C TRP A 68 7.71 1.01 1.15
N TRP A 69 7.94 1.33 -0.10
CA TRP A 69 7.67 2.62 -0.71
C TRP A 69 6.84 2.40 -1.95
N GLY A 70 5.70 3.10 -2.04
CA GLY A 70 4.86 3.10 -3.21
C GLY A 70 4.68 4.49 -3.76
N ALA A 71 4.58 4.56 -5.08
CA ALA A 71 4.24 5.77 -5.81
C ALA A 71 3.08 5.46 -6.76
N TRP A 72 2.16 6.41 -6.93
CA TRP A 72 1.08 6.27 -7.91
C TRP A 72 0.56 7.63 -8.38
N GLY A 73 -0.09 7.64 -9.53
CA GLY A 73 -0.62 8.83 -10.18
C GLY A 73 -1.38 8.50 -11.44
N ASP A 74 -1.58 9.51 -12.29
CA ASP A 74 -2.24 9.35 -13.58
C ASP A 74 -1.49 8.36 -14.50
N PRO A 75 -2.18 7.40 -15.13
CA PRO A 75 -1.56 6.40 -15.99
C PRO A 75 -0.71 6.97 -17.13
N ALA A 76 -1.09 8.12 -17.70
CA ALA A 76 -0.38 8.69 -18.84
C ALA A 76 1.07 9.10 -18.49
N GLY A 77 1.32 9.51 -17.25
CA GLY A 77 2.67 9.77 -16.74
C GLY A 77 3.33 8.55 -16.10
N MET A 78 2.55 7.73 -15.38
CA MET A 78 3.08 6.62 -14.59
C MET A 78 3.46 5.40 -15.41
N VAL A 79 2.64 5.00 -16.39
CA VAL A 79 2.81 3.73 -17.13
C VAL A 79 4.14 3.67 -17.88
N PRO A 80 4.59 4.70 -18.63
CA PRO A 80 5.86 4.63 -19.35
C PRO A 80 7.06 4.37 -18.43
N LYS A 81 7.14 5.11 -17.32
CA LYS A 81 8.23 4.98 -16.34
C LYS A 81 8.18 3.65 -15.59
N MET A 82 6.98 3.23 -15.17
CA MET A 82 6.75 1.95 -14.52
C MET A 82 7.14 0.78 -15.43
N ALA A 83 6.76 0.81 -16.71
CA ALA A 83 7.08 -0.25 -17.66
C ALA A 83 8.60 -0.40 -17.83
N ASP A 84 9.34 0.70 -17.94
CA ASP A 84 10.80 0.67 -18.05
C ASP A 84 11.47 0.16 -16.78
N TYR A 85 10.97 0.57 -15.60
CA TYR A 85 11.45 0.04 -14.33
C TYR A 85 11.24 -1.46 -14.18
N LEU A 86 10.05 -1.96 -14.51
CA LEU A 86 9.73 -3.38 -14.39
C LEU A 86 10.57 -4.23 -15.37
N LYS A 87 10.88 -3.71 -16.56
CA LYS A 87 11.85 -4.34 -17.48
C LYS A 87 13.24 -4.44 -16.85
N LEU A 88 13.73 -3.36 -16.22
CA LEU A 88 15.03 -3.39 -15.50
C LEU A 88 15.04 -4.33 -14.29
N CYS A 89 13.87 -4.64 -13.75
CA CYS A 89 13.68 -5.63 -12.69
C CYS A 89 13.46 -7.05 -13.22
N ASN A 90 13.64 -7.27 -14.53
CA ASN A 90 13.47 -8.57 -15.20
C ASN A 90 12.08 -9.16 -14.99
N ILE A 91 11.02 -8.35 -15.11
CA ILE A 91 9.64 -8.84 -15.10
C ILE A 91 9.46 -10.00 -16.09
N ALA A 92 8.81 -11.08 -15.64
CA ALA A 92 8.52 -12.22 -16.51
C ALA A 92 7.52 -11.83 -17.59
N LYS A 93 7.61 -12.45 -18.78
CA LYS A 93 6.66 -12.20 -19.88
C LYS A 93 5.21 -12.47 -19.48
N SER A 94 4.98 -13.46 -18.61
CA SER A 94 3.66 -13.76 -18.04
C SER A 94 3.12 -12.61 -17.20
N ASP A 95 3.97 -11.98 -16.39
CA ASP A 95 3.59 -10.90 -15.49
C ASP A 95 3.36 -9.59 -16.28
N ALA A 96 4.16 -9.35 -17.32
CA ALA A 96 3.95 -8.25 -18.26
C ALA A 96 2.61 -8.40 -19.00
N ALA A 97 2.26 -9.62 -19.45
CA ALA A 97 0.98 -9.87 -20.09
C ALA A 97 -0.23 -9.64 -19.16
N ILE A 98 -0.09 -9.92 -17.86
CA ILE A 98 -1.12 -9.57 -16.86
C ILE A 98 -1.26 -8.05 -16.78
N LEU A 99 -0.15 -7.31 -16.68
CA LEU A 99 -0.16 -5.85 -16.62
C LEU A 99 -0.81 -5.23 -17.87
N ASP A 100 -0.48 -5.71 -19.07
CA ASP A 100 -1.06 -5.23 -20.33
C ASP A 100 -2.57 -5.51 -20.40
N ALA A 101 -2.98 -6.76 -20.14
CA ALA A 101 -4.39 -7.15 -20.13
C ALA A 101 -5.20 -6.35 -19.10
N MET A 102 -4.56 -5.90 -18.02
CA MET A 102 -5.17 -5.05 -17.02
C MET A 102 -5.29 -3.60 -17.46
N GLY A 103 -4.25 -3.05 -18.09
CA GLY A 103 -4.31 -1.71 -18.67
C GLY A 103 -5.49 -1.58 -19.63
N GLU A 104 -5.72 -2.59 -20.46
CA GLU A 104 -6.80 -2.61 -21.46
C GLU A 104 -8.20 -2.82 -20.86
N LYS A 105 -8.33 -3.58 -19.77
CA LYS A 105 -9.66 -3.98 -19.23
C LYS A 105 -10.10 -3.16 -18.02
N LEU A 106 -9.18 -2.82 -17.14
CA LEU A 106 -9.50 -2.19 -15.85
C LEU A 106 -9.47 -0.66 -15.95
N GLU A 107 -8.65 -0.13 -16.88
CA GLU A 107 -8.41 1.30 -17.08
C GLU A 107 -8.33 2.05 -15.74
N PRO A 108 -7.35 1.70 -14.87
CA PRO A 108 -7.29 2.25 -13.52
C PRO A 108 -7.02 3.75 -13.59
N ARG A 109 -7.73 4.54 -12.77
CA ARG A 109 -7.51 5.99 -12.69
C ARG A 109 -6.19 6.36 -12.04
N LEU A 110 -5.66 5.47 -11.19
CA LEU A 110 -4.42 5.66 -10.44
C LEU A 110 -3.62 4.37 -10.44
N VAL A 111 -2.40 4.42 -10.96
CA VAL A 111 -1.49 3.29 -11.09
C VAL A 111 -0.09 3.67 -10.67
N GLY A 112 0.72 2.69 -10.29
CA GLY A 112 2.14 2.90 -10.11
C GLY A 112 2.91 1.67 -9.67
N SER A 113 4.14 1.91 -9.23
CA SER A 113 5.07 0.90 -8.77
C SER A 113 5.38 1.07 -7.30
N TRP A 114 5.97 0.03 -6.73
CA TRP A 114 6.46 0.04 -5.37
C TRP A 114 7.73 -0.78 -5.25
N VAL A 115 8.53 -0.48 -4.22
CA VAL A 115 9.74 -1.22 -3.85
C VAL A 115 9.70 -1.47 -2.35
N GLY A 116 10.13 -2.66 -1.93
CA GLY A 116 10.15 -3.04 -0.53
C GLY A 116 11.36 -3.87 -0.16
N VAL A 117 11.71 -3.80 1.11
CA VAL A 117 12.78 -4.58 1.72
C VAL A 117 12.21 -5.33 2.91
N TRP A 118 12.33 -6.65 2.90
CA TRP A 118 12.00 -7.50 4.03
C TRP A 118 12.81 -8.78 4.02
N GLY A 119 13.26 -9.21 5.21
CA GLY A 119 14.07 -10.43 5.35
C GLY A 119 15.37 -10.41 4.53
N GLY A 120 16.00 -9.24 4.39
CA GLY A 120 17.24 -9.06 3.61
C GLY A 120 17.06 -9.17 2.10
N LYS A 121 15.82 -9.13 1.59
CA LYS A 121 15.53 -9.19 0.16
C LYS A 121 14.83 -7.93 -0.30
N VAL A 122 15.27 -7.42 -1.45
CA VAL A 122 14.53 -6.40 -2.21
C VAL A 122 13.48 -7.10 -3.06
N THR A 123 12.29 -6.54 -3.04
CA THR A 123 11.16 -6.98 -3.86
C THR A 123 10.43 -5.77 -4.40
N THR A 124 9.68 -5.96 -5.47
CA THR A 124 9.05 -4.86 -6.17
C THR A 124 7.83 -5.37 -6.90
N GLY A 125 7.05 -4.42 -7.41
CA GLY A 125 5.83 -4.72 -8.11
C GLY A 125 5.12 -3.46 -8.56
N TRP A 126 3.88 -3.66 -8.93
CA TRP A 126 2.97 -2.62 -9.34
C TRP A 126 1.67 -2.71 -8.56
N HIS A 127 0.92 -1.62 -8.56
CA HIS A 127 -0.38 -1.53 -7.90
C HIS A 127 -1.31 -0.57 -8.63
N PHE A 128 -2.60 -0.67 -8.36
CA PHE A 128 -3.54 0.41 -8.62
C PHE A 128 -4.21 0.85 -7.32
N MET A 129 -4.40 2.17 -7.23
CA MET A 129 -4.96 2.87 -6.07
C MET A 129 -6.28 3.53 -6.49
N ASP A 130 -7.14 2.73 -7.13
CA ASP A 130 -8.42 3.14 -7.69
C ASP A 130 -9.48 2.15 -7.20
N PRO A 131 -10.41 2.56 -6.32
CA PRO A 131 -11.42 1.66 -5.80
C PRO A 131 -12.30 1.08 -6.92
N LYS A 132 -12.42 -0.25 -6.98
CA LYS A 132 -13.23 -0.96 -7.98
C LYS A 132 -14.13 -2.01 -7.34
N SER A 133 -15.23 -2.37 -8.01
CA SER A 133 -16.05 -3.52 -7.57
C SER A 133 -15.26 -4.83 -7.73
N TRP A 134 -15.65 -5.84 -6.97
CA TRP A 134 -15.04 -7.17 -7.08
C TRP A 134 -15.13 -7.74 -8.50
N GLU A 135 -16.21 -7.50 -9.27
CA GLU A 135 -16.34 -8.05 -10.62
C GLU A 135 -15.24 -7.56 -11.58
N HIS A 136 -14.72 -6.36 -11.35
CA HIS A 136 -13.62 -5.80 -12.14
C HIS A 136 -12.26 -6.36 -11.74
N VAL A 137 -12.09 -6.74 -10.45
CA VAL A 137 -10.83 -7.24 -9.89
C VAL A 137 -10.74 -8.78 -9.95
N GLU A 138 -11.87 -9.48 -9.92
CA GLU A 138 -11.95 -10.95 -9.95
C GLU A 138 -11.19 -11.59 -11.13
N PRO A 139 -11.25 -11.05 -12.36
CA PRO A 139 -10.54 -11.62 -13.51
C PRO A 139 -9.01 -11.62 -13.37
N LEU A 140 -8.47 -10.82 -12.45
CA LEU A 140 -7.02 -10.73 -12.20
C LEU A 140 -6.49 -11.96 -11.47
N PHE A 141 -7.38 -12.72 -10.84
CA PHE A 141 -7.04 -13.95 -10.16
C PHE A 141 -7.25 -15.16 -11.07
N GLY A 142 -6.24 -16.02 -11.12
CA GLY A 142 -6.39 -17.37 -11.66
C GLY A 142 -7.46 -18.17 -10.90
N THR A 143 -7.91 -19.27 -11.50
CA THR A 143 -8.92 -20.14 -10.85
C THR A 143 -8.24 -21.02 -9.79
N HIS A 144 -8.35 -20.62 -8.52
CA HIS A 144 -7.78 -21.33 -7.38
C HIS A 144 -8.59 -21.12 -6.09
N GLU A 145 -8.30 -21.89 -5.05
CA GLU A 145 -9.04 -21.89 -3.78
C GLU A 145 -9.13 -20.50 -3.14
N ALA A 146 -8.02 -19.74 -3.10
CA ALA A 146 -8.03 -18.40 -2.50
C ALA A 146 -9.04 -17.46 -3.19
N LYS A 147 -9.19 -17.53 -4.52
CA LYS A 147 -10.16 -16.72 -5.27
C LYS A 147 -11.58 -17.02 -4.82
N PHE A 148 -11.92 -18.30 -4.64
CA PHE A 148 -13.25 -18.71 -4.17
C PHE A 148 -13.51 -18.25 -2.72
N LYS A 149 -12.51 -18.33 -1.84
CA LYS A 149 -12.62 -17.84 -0.46
C LYS A 149 -12.85 -16.33 -0.40
N ILE A 150 -12.12 -15.56 -1.21
CA ILE A 150 -12.28 -14.11 -1.31
C ILE A 150 -13.65 -13.77 -1.88
N LYS A 151 -14.05 -14.40 -3.00
CA LYS A 151 -15.36 -14.18 -3.62
C LYS A 151 -16.52 -14.46 -2.66
N LYS A 152 -16.43 -15.56 -1.90
CA LYS A 152 -17.42 -15.90 -0.87
C LYS A 152 -17.50 -14.81 0.20
N TRP A 153 -16.35 -14.34 0.71
CA TRP A 153 -16.32 -13.27 1.71
C TRP A 153 -16.95 -11.98 1.19
N VAL A 154 -16.55 -11.53 -0.01
CA VAL A 154 -17.10 -10.34 -0.66
C VAL A 154 -18.62 -10.44 -0.79
N HIS A 155 -19.13 -11.58 -1.24
CA HIS A 155 -20.57 -11.79 -1.41
C HIS A 155 -21.31 -11.85 -0.07
N ASP A 156 -20.85 -12.67 0.87
CA ASP A 156 -21.51 -12.89 2.16
C ASP A 156 -21.53 -11.62 3.02
N ARG A 157 -20.55 -10.72 2.81
CA ARG A 157 -20.39 -9.47 3.55
C ARG A 157 -20.81 -8.22 2.77
N ASN A 158 -21.28 -8.38 1.54
CA ASN A 158 -21.65 -7.30 0.64
C ASN A 158 -20.55 -6.21 0.53
N ILE A 159 -19.29 -6.65 0.32
CA ILE A 159 -18.16 -5.73 0.17
C ILE A 159 -18.28 -5.03 -1.18
N GLU A 160 -18.54 -3.73 -1.13
CA GLU A 160 -18.82 -2.93 -2.32
C GLU A 160 -17.56 -2.64 -3.16
N ARG A 161 -16.40 -2.50 -2.49
CA ARG A 161 -15.18 -2.00 -3.13
C ARG A 161 -13.90 -2.68 -2.65
N VAL A 162 -13.03 -2.95 -3.61
CA VAL A 162 -11.61 -3.25 -3.44
C VAL A 162 -10.87 -1.92 -3.52
N GLU A 163 -10.21 -1.51 -2.43
CA GLU A 163 -9.51 -0.23 -2.31
C GLU A 163 -8.19 -0.20 -3.09
N ARG A 164 -7.49 -1.34 -3.07
CA ARG A 164 -6.16 -1.49 -3.67
C ARG A 164 -5.98 -2.92 -4.17
N PHE A 165 -5.28 -3.03 -5.28
CA PHE A 165 -4.67 -4.28 -5.71
C PHE A 165 -3.19 -4.03 -5.95
N SER A 166 -2.37 -4.98 -5.53
CA SER A 166 -0.93 -4.97 -5.70
C SER A 166 -0.45 -6.32 -6.20
N GLN A 167 0.55 -6.31 -7.07
CA GLN A 167 1.19 -7.50 -7.60
C GLN A 167 2.69 -7.34 -7.45
N SER A 168 3.34 -8.27 -6.75
CA SER A 168 4.79 -8.38 -6.76
C SER A 168 5.24 -9.16 -7.99
N ILE A 169 6.45 -8.87 -8.46
CA ILE A 169 7.11 -9.59 -9.55
C ILE A 169 8.31 -10.40 -9.04
N GLY A 170 8.86 -11.26 -9.90
CA GLY A 170 10.05 -12.03 -9.62
C GLY A 170 9.80 -13.30 -8.81
N GLU A 171 10.82 -13.78 -8.10
CA GLU A 171 10.74 -15.03 -7.35
C GLU A 171 9.75 -14.90 -6.18
N ASN A 172 8.81 -15.83 -6.07
CA ASN A 172 7.74 -15.82 -5.08
C ASN A 172 6.74 -14.65 -5.23
N ALA A 173 6.42 -14.31 -6.49
CA ALA A 173 5.37 -13.37 -6.85
C ALA A 173 4.06 -13.63 -6.08
N TYR A 174 3.40 -12.56 -5.66
CA TYR A 174 2.11 -12.62 -4.97
C TYR A 174 1.21 -11.49 -5.42
N SER A 175 -0.09 -11.71 -5.33
CA SER A 175 -1.10 -10.67 -5.45
C SER A 175 -1.60 -10.31 -4.06
N GLU A 176 -1.93 -9.06 -3.82
CA GLU A 176 -2.53 -8.59 -2.57
C GLU A 176 -3.68 -7.64 -2.90
N ILE A 177 -4.81 -7.83 -2.21
CA ILE A 177 -5.98 -6.94 -2.32
C ILE A 177 -6.29 -6.35 -0.96
N GLU A 178 -6.76 -5.11 -0.96
CA GLU A 178 -7.30 -4.42 0.21
C GLU A 178 -8.82 -4.28 0.03
N LEU A 179 -9.58 -4.94 0.90
CA LEU A 179 -11.04 -4.91 0.91
C LEU A 179 -11.50 -3.90 1.96
N ALA A 180 -12.45 -3.02 1.63
CA ALA A 180 -13.07 -2.17 2.64
C ALA A 180 -13.95 -3.03 3.57
N GLU A 181 -13.80 -2.90 4.88
CA GLU A 181 -14.66 -3.60 5.83
C GLU A 181 -16.06 -2.97 5.85
N PRO A 182 -17.14 -3.77 5.83
CA PRO A 182 -18.50 -3.26 5.90
C PRO A 182 -18.82 -2.73 7.30
N GLY A 183 -19.83 -1.85 7.36
CA GLY A 183 -20.33 -1.27 8.60
C GLY A 183 -20.12 0.23 8.68
N ASP A 184 -21.05 0.89 9.37
CA ASP A 184 -21.13 2.36 9.44
C ASP A 184 -20.28 2.98 10.55
N ASP A 185 -19.79 2.16 11.49
CA ASP A 185 -19.01 2.62 12.64
C ASP A 185 -17.82 1.70 12.96
N VAL A 186 -16.96 2.16 13.87
CA VAL A 186 -15.73 1.47 14.29
C VAL A 186 -16.05 0.07 14.84
N ASN A 187 -17.08 -0.09 15.68
CA ASN A 187 -17.36 -1.36 16.32
C ASN A 187 -17.83 -2.41 15.31
N ALA A 188 -18.72 -2.01 14.40
CA ALA A 188 -19.20 -2.87 13.32
C ALA A 188 -18.04 -3.33 12.42
N GLN A 189 -17.15 -2.41 12.06
CA GLN A 189 -16.00 -2.73 11.21
C GLN A 189 -14.94 -3.59 11.93
N VAL A 190 -14.71 -3.38 13.23
CA VAL A 190 -13.81 -4.25 14.02
C VAL A 190 -14.36 -5.68 14.12
N GLU A 191 -15.67 -5.83 14.27
CA GLU A 191 -16.31 -7.16 14.28
C GLU A 191 -16.18 -7.85 12.91
N ALA A 192 -16.51 -7.15 11.82
CA ALA A 192 -16.40 -7.67 10.47
C ALA A 192 -14.96 -8.11 10.15
N MET A 193 -13.98 -7.29 10.54
CA MET A 193 -12.56 -7.60 10.40
C MET A 193 -12.14 -8.83 11.21
N ASN A 194 -12.60 -8.99 12.46
CA ASN A 194 -12.29 -10.17 13.27
C ASN A 194 -12.84 -11.46 12.62
N GLU A 195 -14.07 -11.38 12.09
CA GLU A 195 -14.67 -12.47 11.32
C GLU A 195 -13.91 -12.76 10.02
N GLY A 196 -13.38 -11.72 9.37
CA GLY A 196 -12.49 -11.85 8.21
C GLY A 196 -11.21 -12.60 8.54
N PHE A 197 -10.58 -12.29 9.67
CA PHE A 197 -9.43 -13.04 10.19
C PHE A 197 -9.76 -14.52 10.42
N LYS A 198 -10.91 -14.79 11.04
CA LYS A 198 -11.38 -16.17 11.23
C LYS A 198 -11.61 -16.89 9.90
N HIS A 199 -12.21 -16.22 8.92
CA HIS A 199 -12.51 -16.78 7.60
C HIS A 199 -11.24 -17.10 6.80
N PHE A 200 -10.27 -16.18 6.77
CA PHE A 200 -9.09 -16.32 5.91
C PHE A 200 -7.87 -16.93 6.60
N ALA A 201 -7.64 -16.64 7.88
CA ALA A 201 -6.51 -17.15 8.66
C ALA A 201 -6.90 -18.31 9.58
N GLY A 202 -8.19 -18.64 9.71
CA GLY A 202 -8.69 -19.73 10.55
C GLY A 202 -8.70 -19.40 12.05
N ALA A 203 -8.38 -18.17 12.44
CA ALA A 203 -8.33 -17.74 13.83
C ALA A 203 -8.55 -16.23 13.94
N GLU A 204 -9.17 -15.84 15.05
CA GLU A 204 -9.49 -14.46 15.41
C GLU A 204 -8.25 -13.67 15.82
N LEU A 205 -8.38 -12.34 15.85
CA LEU A 205 -7.38 -11.47 16.45
C LEU A 205 -7.40 -11.62 17.99
N PRO A 206 -6.28 -11.37 18.68
CA PRO A 206 -6.26 -11.38 20.15
C PRO A 206 -7.30 -10.41 20.74
N PRO A 207 -8.02 -10.76 21.81
CA PRO A 207 -9.04 -9.89 22.39
C PRO A 207 -8.53 -8.49 22.78
N SER A 208 -7.30 -8.39 23.32
CA SER A 208 -6.69 -7.10 23.67
C SER A 208 -6.41 -6.21 22.44
N VAL A 209 -6.09 -6.84 21.30
CA VAL A 209 -5.97 -6.15 20.02
C VAL A 209 -7.33 -5.62 19.62
N LEU A 210 -8.38 -6.44 19.64
CA LEU A 210 -9.73 -5.98 19.30
C LEU A 210 -10.21 -4.81 20.18
N GLU A 211 -9.94 -4.85 21.48
CA GLU A 211 -10.24 -3.73 22.38
C GLU A 211 -9.50 -2.45 21.99
N THR A 212 -8.21 -2.56 21.67
CA THR A 212 -7.42 -1.42 21.17
C THR A 212 -8.01 -0.86 19.88
N LEU A 213 -8.43 -1.72 18.95
CA LEU A 213 -9.00 -1.33 17.67
C LEU A 213 -10.36 -0.63 17.81
N ARG A 214 -11.18 -1.01 18.78
CA ARG A 214 -12.43 -0.30 19.10
C ARG A 214 -12.21 1.13 19.58
N GLY A 215 -11.00 1.45 20.06
CA GLY A 215 -10.58 2.80 20.43
C GLY A 215 -10.11 3.66 19.26
N ALA A 216 -10.15 3.17 18.01
CA ALA A 216 -9.73 3.94 16.84
C ALA A 216 -10.52 5.27 16.70
N PRO A 217 -9.86 6.35 16.25
CA PRO A 217 -10.48 7.68 16.22
C PRO A 217 -11.61 7.81 15.18
N THR A 218 -11.55 6.99 14.12
CA THR A 218 -12.53 6.99 13.02
C THR A 218 -12.76 5.59 12.51
N ALA A 219 -13.89 5.38 11.83
CA ALA A 219 -14.09 4.23 10.93
C ALA A 219 -13.14 4.33 9.71
N GLY A 220 -13.16 3.32 8.85
CA GLY A 220 -12.32 3.20 7.66
C GLY A 220 -11.36 2.01 7.71
N PHE A 221 -11.78 0.92 8.33
CA PHE A 221 -11.00 -0.31 8.39
C PHE A 221 -11.05 -1.05 7.05
N GLY A 222 -10.04 -1.87 6.82
CA GLY A 222 -9.96 -2.75 5.68
C GLY A 222 -9.25 -4.06 6.00
N LEU A 223 -9.29 -4.97 5.04
CA LEU A 223 -8.62 -6.26 5.11
C LEU A 223 -7.72 -6.45 3.92
N ALA A 224 -6.42 -6.57 4.17
CA ALA A 224 -5.46 -6.96 3.17
C ALA A 224 -5.35 -8.50 3.10
N VAL A 225 -5.58 -9.09 1.94
CA VAL A 225 -5.45 -10.52 1.70
C VAL A 225 -4.39 -10.77 0.63
N ARG A 226 -3.33 -11.50 0.99
CA ARG A 226 -2.24 -11.87 0.09
C ARG A 226 -2.40 -13.29 -0.42
N VAL A 227 -2.38 -13.42 -1.73
CA VAL A 227 -2.44 -14.69 -2.45
C VAL A 227 -1.10 -14.99 -3.10
N ARG A 228 -0.56 -16.19 -2.84
CA ARG A 228 0.62 -16.72 -3.51
C ARG A 228 0.36 -18.17 -3.88
N SER A 229 0.70 -18.55 -5.12
CA SER A 229 0.52 -19.92 -5.63
C SER A 229 -0.91 -20.45 -5.41
N GLY A 230 -1.91 -19.58 -5.55
CA GLY A 230 -3.33 -19.90 -5.40
C GLY A 230 -3.83 -20.06 -3.96
N GLN A 231 -2.98 -19.84 -2.97
CA GLN A 231 -3.27 -19.96 -1.55
C GLN A 231 -3.17 -18.62 -0.83
N ILE A 232 -3.97 -18.44 0.22
CA ILE A 232 -3.89 -17.27 1.09
C ILE A 232 -2.67 -17.46 1.99
N THR A 233 -1.70 -16.55 1.87
CA THR A 233 -0.43 -16.63 2.62
C THR A 233 -0.32 -15.59 3.72
N ARG A 234 -1.16 -14.55 3.66
CA ARG A 234 -1.22 -13.50 4.67
C ARG A 234 -2.58 -12.83 4.68
N VAL A 235 -3.01 -12.45 5.87
CA VAL A 235 -4.18 -11.62 6.13
C VAL A 235 -3.73 -10.49 7.05
N ALA A 236 -4.16 -9.26 6.80
CA ALA A 236 -3.85 -8.14 7.66
C ALA A 236 -5.04 -7.20 7.82
N ALA A 237 -5.23 -6.68 9.02
CA ALA A 237 -6.13 -5.57 9.29
C ALA A 237 -5.46 -4.29 8.82
N ILE A 238 -6.15 -3.50 8.01
CA ILE A 238 -5.79 -2.12 7.70
C ILE A 238 -6.64 -1.23 8.58
N VAL A 239 -6.01 -0.44 9.42
CA VAL A 239 -6.67 0.37 10.44
C VAL A 239 -6.35 1.83 10.22
N PRO A 240 -7.29 2.76 10.45
CA PRO A 240 -6.99 4.19 10.46
C PRO A 240 -5.81 4.54 11.38
N GLY A 241 -5.12 5.63 11.04
CA GLY A 241 -3.97 6.13 11.80
C GLY A 241 -4.22 6.18 13.32
N MET A 242 -3.26 5.67 14.07
CA MET A 242 -3.28 5.66 15.53
C MET A 242 -2.09 6.41 16.13
N PRO A 243 -2.24 6.99 17.33
CA PRO A 243 -1.12 7.52 18.10
C PRO A 243 0.01 6.49 18.33
N MET A 244 1.25 6.96 18.40
CA MET A 244 2.44 6.11 18.55
C MET A 244 2.47 5.33 19.87
N ASP A 245 1.92 5.88 20.95
CA ASP A 245 1.79 5.20 22.24
C ASP A 245 0.79 4.03 22.19
N VAL A 246 -0.32 4.20 21.45
CA VAL A 246 -1.27 3.11 21.17
C VAL A 246 -0.60 2.02 20.35
N LEU A 247 0.17 2.39 19.32
CA LEU A 247 0.95 1.46 18.50
C LEU A 247 1.97 0.64 19.29
N ALA A 248 2.66 1.27 20.25
CA ALA A 248 3.61 0.58 21.11
C ALA A 248 2.91 -0.48 21.98
N ASN A 249 1.70 -0.20 22.47
CA ASN A 249 0.92 -1.18 23.23
C ASN A 249 0.40 -2.32 22.34
N LEU A 250 -0.08 -1.98 21.13
CA LEU A 250 -0.50 -2.96 20.14
C LEU A 250 0.65 -3.94 19.78
N CYS A 251 1.87 -3.45 19.66
CA CYS A 251 3.04 -4.30 19.41
C CYS A 251 3.29 -5.30 20.55
N LYS A 252 3.10 -4.89 21.82
CA LYS A 252 3.20 -5.79 22.99
C LYS A 252 2.13 -6.87 22.94
N ASP A 253 0.89 -6.50 22.63
CA ASP A 253 -0.24 -7.43 22.55
C ASP A 253 -0.07 -8.45 21.42
N MET A 254 0.44 -7.99 20.27
CA MET A 254 0.78 -8.82 19.13
C MET A 254 2.08 -9.60 19.31
N LYS A 255 2.82 -9.35 20.40
CA LYS A 255 4.13 -9.96 20.70
C LYS A 255 5.15 -9.76 19.57
N VAL A 256 5.16 -8.57 18.98
CA VAL A 256 6.11 -8.16 17.94
C VAL A 256 7.10 -7.13 18.47
N GLY A 257 8.25 -6.99 17.79
CA GLY A 257 9.26 -6.01 18.17
C GLY A 257 8.78 -4.57 17.92
N TYR A 258 9.19 -3.65 18.78
CA TYR A 258 9.00 -2.22 18.61
C TYR A 258 10.35 -1.52 18.81
N ASP A 259 10.87 -0.91 17.75
CA ASP A 259 12.16 -0.23 17.78
C ASP A 259 12.00 1.21 18.26
N ALA A 260 12.88 1.65 19.16
CA ALA A 260 12.86 3.01 19.71
C ALA A 260 13.13 4.10 18.65
N GLY A 261 13.75 3.73 17.52
CA GLY A 261 13.98 4.62 16.38
C GLY A 261 12.75 4.85 15.50
N LEU A 262 11.69 4.06 15.66
CA LEU A 262 10.49 4.15 14.81
C LEU A 262 9.80 5.52 14.92
N GLU A 263 9.49 5.96 16.13
CA GLU A 263 8.79 7.22 16.36
C GLU A 263 9.58 8.45 15.88
N PRO A 264 10.89 8.59 16.18
CA PRO A 264 11.72 9.64 15.58
C PRO A 264 11.72 9.62 14.05
N LEU A 265 11.70 8.44 13.43
CA LEU A 265 11.67 8.29 11.97
C LEU A 265 10.30 8.69 11.40
N VAL A 266 9.20 8.26 12.01
CA VAL A 266 7.83 8.67 11.65
C VAL A 266 7.69 10.18 11.73
N ASN A 267 8.15 10.80 12.82
CA ASN A 267 8.07 12.25 13.02
C ASN A 267 8.90 13.05 12.00
N MET A 268 9.96 12.46 11.45
CA MET A 268 10.78 13.09 10.42
C MET A 268 10.16 13.02 9.04
N LEU A 269 9.43 11.94 8.76
CA LEU A 269 8.93 11.63 7.43
C LEU A 269 7.48 12.07 7.24
N ALA A 270 6.63 11.90 8.26
CA ALA A 270 5.19 12.09 8.14
C ALA A 270 4.78 13.56 8.26
N VAL A 271 3.93 14.01 7.35
CA VAL A 271 3.37 15.38 7.42
C VAL A 271 2.27 15.49 8.47
N GLU A 272 1.40 14.47 8.57
CA GLU A 272 0.22 14.46 9.45
C GLU A 272 0.26 13.32 10.48
N GLY A 273 1.42 12.65 10.63
CA GLY A 273 1.59 11.46 11.45
C GLY A 273 1.27 10.16 10.72
N VAL A 274 0.88 9.13 11.47
CA VAL A 274 0.56 7.80 10.92
C VAL A 274 -0.74 7.89 10.13
N SER A 275 -0.69 7.57 8.84
CA SER A 275 -1.86 7.56 7.94
C SER A 275 -2.71 6.31 8.17
N LYS A 276 -2.06 5.14 8.25
CA LYS A 276 -2.71 3.85 8.52
C LYS A 276 -1.78 2.92 9.30
N VAL A 277 -2.37 1.92 9.92
CA VAL A 277 -1.64 0.84 10.60
C VAL A 277 -2.06 -0.47 9.97
N GLU A 278 -1.10 -1.33 9.67
CA GLU A 278 -1.36 -2.68 9.19
C GLU A 278 -0.95 -3.70 10.24
N ILE A 279 -1.90 -4.55 10.61
CA ILE A 279 -1.74 -5.57 11.64
C ILE A 279 -1.90 -6.91 10.95
N GLY A 280 -0.77 -7.48 10.56
CA GLY A 280 -0.72 -8.67 9.74
C GLY A 280 -0.55 -9.96 10.53
N ARG A 281 -1.03 -11.05 9.93
CA ARG A 281 -0.72 -12.43 10.29
C ARG A 281 -0.28 -13.19 9.03
N ALA A 282 0.94 -13.70 9.03
CA ALA A 282 1.45 -14.64 8.03
C ALA A 282 1.72 -15.98 8.74
N GLY A 283 0.78 -16.91 8.65
CA GLY A 283 0.82 -18.15 9.46
C GLY A 283 0.71 -17.86 10.96
N GLU A 284 1.72 -18.27 11.75
CA GLU A 284 1.78 -17.99 13.20
C GLU A 284 2.47 -16.67 13.56
N LYS A 285 3.07 -15.97 12.59
CA LYS A 285 3.84 -14.75 12.85
C LYS A 285 2.98 -13.51 12.57
N GLY A 286 2.81 -12.69 13.61
CA GLY A 286 2.20 -11.36 13.52
C GLY A 286 3.19 -10.31 13.01
N GLY A 287 2.68 -9.18 12.55
CA GLY A 287 3.45 -7.97 12.25
C GLY A 287 2.61 -6.72 12.46
N VAL A 288 3.22 -5.65 12.94
CA VAL A 288 2.61 -4.31 12.98
C VAL A 288 3.47 -3.42 12.12
N ASP A 289 2.87 -2.83 11.09
CA ASP A 289 3.54 -1.97 10.13
C ASP A 289 2.79 -0.62 10.08
N VAL A 290 3.53 0.49 10.06
CA VAL A 290 2.95 1.84 10.05
C VAL A 290 3.10 2.44 8.66
N TYR A 291 2.01 3.00 8.14
CA TYR A 291 1.98 3.70 6.87
C TYR A 291 1.97 5.21 7.11
N ILE A 292 2.80 5.94 6.38
CA ILE A 292 2.94 7.39 6.48
C ILE A 292 2.91 8.02 5.09
N GLU A 293 2.29 9.19 5.01
CA GLU A 293 2.33 10.01 3.81
C GLU A 293 3.47 11.03 3.94
N PRO A 294 4.58 10.86 3.18
CA PRO A 294 5.76 11.70 3.32
C PRO A 294 5.60 13.11 2.74
N THR A 295 4.49 13.37 2.05
CA THR A 295 4.08 14.68 1.55
C THR A 295 2.58 14.81 1.70
N GLN A 296 2.04 16.03 1.74
CA GLN A 296 0.59 16.25 1.71
C GLN A 296 -0.03 15.46 0.55
N SER A 297 -1.09 14.70 0.84
CA SER A 297 -1.87 13.97 -0.16
C SER A 297 -2.07 14.82 -1.42
N ALA A 298 -1.75 14.26 -2.60
CA ALA A 298 -2.12 14.91 -3.85
C ALA A 298 -3.62 15.19 -3.81
N GLN A 299 -4.05 16.44 -4.03
CA GLN A 299 -5.47 16.77 -4.08
C GLN A 299 -6.15 15.78 -5.03
N LYS A 300 -7.03 14.92 -4.48
CA LYS A 300 -7.78 13.95 -5.28
C LYS A 300 -8.55 14.73 -6.34
N PRO A 301 -8.36 14.47 -7.65
CA PRO A 301 -9.22 15.09 -8.64
C PRO A 301 -10.65 14.65 -8.35
N ARG A 302 -11.57 15.62 -8.23
CA ARG A 302 -13.00 15.34 -8.06
C ARG A 302 -13.45 14.43 -9.20
N PRO A 303 -14.17 13.33 -8.94
CA PRO A 303 -14.72 12.49 -10.00
C PRO A 303 -15.54 13.35 -10.97
N GLY A 304 -15.17 13.37 -12.25
CA GLY A 304 -15.90 14.08 -13.31
C GLY A 304 -15.57 15.56 -13.50
N ALA A 305 -14.55 16.12 -12.83
CA ALA A 305 -14.13 17.49 -13.14
C ALA A 305 -13.34 17.53 -14.46
N PRO A 306 -13.73 18.36 -15.46
CA PRO A 306 -12.87 18.62 -16.61
C PRO A 306 -11.56 19.26 -16.13
N PRO A 307 -10.44 19.05 -16.85
CA PRO A 307 -9.17 19.67 -16.49
C PRO A 307 -9.36 21.19 -16.39
N GLU A 308 -8.99 21.77 -15.24
CA GLU A 308 -9.05 23.21 -15.07
C GLU A 308 -8.17 23.86 -16.16
N PRO A 309 -8.69 24.85 -16.90
CA PRO A 309 -7.90 25.55 -17.89
C PRO A 309 -6.70 26.19 -17.20
N PRO A 310 -5.53 26.24 -17.86
CA PRO A 310 -4.35 26.86 -17.28
C PRO A 310 -4.69 28.27 -16.83
N SER A 311 -4.47 28.54 -15.55
CA SER A 311 -4.53 29.90 -14.99
C SER A 311 -3.63 30.77 -15.84
N GLN A 312 -4.24 31.66 -16.62
CA GLN A 312 -3.50 32.73 -17.28
C GLN A 312 -2.97 33.63 -16.16
N ALA A 313 -1.68 33.53 -15.91
CA ALA A 313 -0.96 34.51 -15.12
C ALA A 313 -1.00 35.85 -15.88
N ASN A 314 -1.55 36.87 -15.24
CA ASN A 314 -1.19 38.26 -15.53
C ASN A 314 0.16 38.57 -14.90
#